data_AF-A0A939V1C1-F1
#
_entry.id   AF-A0A939V1C1-F1
#
_cell.length_a   1.000
_cell.length_b   1.000
_cell.length_c   1.000
_cell.angle_alpha   90.00
_cell.angle_beta   90.00
_cell.angle_gamma   90.00
#
_symmetry.space_group_name_H-M   'P 1'
#
loop_
_entity.id
_entity.type
_entity.pdbx_description
1 polymer ?
#
loop_
_entity_poly.entity_id
_entity_poly.type
_entity_poly.pdbx_seq_one_letter_code
_entity_poly.pdbx_strand_id
1 'polypeptide(L)'
;MKGLKKALVALLTVTAVMAAWIIPVAADPSYGEGVEGGTTSLKKYFVVDEDIEVPTVAFTYDIAAGTAIPANPGSTLEVYAGIGSPTVTGVSFNSSSTTYTDPTTEGDSLALPSGMVYAKDNIAIDFTGIKYTEPGVYRYILTENQCTNTAVICDTAPKTIDVYVVDSGATDASGNEVLTVSNYVIHEDTDAPGVNTTGGSNGSVTKIDSITNTYSTTDLYVGKIVTGNQGSRDKFFQFTVKLTGLPANTKLAVDLSKASTSCGSNLATDDSYEGTANPATLTTDDSGAVTGTFYLQSGQYVIIQGIGVTNTAHYEVSEKAEDYISKNSIDDPLDGFTFNAPVDADFTVNPVYVGFTNNREGVIPTGIIMKVAPIAAVGIVVTAGIVILIVRSTKRKAEEEA
;
A
#
# COMPACT_ATOMS: atom_id res chain seq x y z
N MET A 1 -88.66 70.13 -75.01
CA MET A 1 -88.78 68.79 -75.65
C MET A 1 -87.43 68.09 -75.53
N LYS A 2 -87.44 66.90 -74.89
CA LYS A 2 -86.54 65.74 -75.00
C LYS A 2 -85.01 65.91 -75.13
N GLY A 3 -84.31 65.34 -74.14
CA GLY A 3 -83.08 64.53 -74.27
C GLY A 3 -81.75 65.31 -74.22
N LEU A 4 -80.61 64.77 -73.77
CA LEU A 4 -80.23 63.48 -73.18
C LEU A 4 -78.74 63.60 -72.76
N LYS A 5 -78.42 63.25 -71.50
CA LYS A 5 -77.18 62.62 -70.98
C LYS A 5 -75.77 63.26 -71.10
N LYS A 6 -75.19 63.44 -69.91
CA LYS A 6 -73.86 62.99 -69.39
C LYS A 6 -72.58 63.62 -69.97
N ALA A 7 -71.46 63.78 -69.27
CA ALA A 7 -71.03 63.91 -67.85
C ALA A 7 -69.48 63.99 -67.88
N LEU A 8 -68.89 64.58 -66.83
CA LEU A 8 -67.50 64.43 -66.33
C LEU A 8 -66.38 65.26 -67.00
N VAL A 9 -65.65 66.05 -66.19
CA VAL A 9 -64.27 65.80 -65.72
C VAL A 9 -64.01 66.71 -64.51
N ALA A 10 -63.66 66.14 -63.35
CA ALA A 10 -63.05 66.85 -62.23
C ALA A 10 -61.76 66.12 -61.87
N LEU A 11 -60.67 66.89 -61.88
CA LEU A 11 -59.28 66.50 -61.67
C LEU A 11 -59.05 66.18 -60.18
N LEU A 12 -58.57 64.97 -59.86
CA LEU A 12 -58.08 64.64 -58.52
C LEU A 12 -56.67 64.04 -58.63
N THR A 13 -55.70 64.76 -58.06
CA THR A 13 -54.29 64.38 -57.91
C THR A 13 -54.15 63.24 -56.91
N VAL A 14 -53.52 62.13 -57.31
CA VAL A 14 -53.13 61.02 -56.43
C VAL A 14 -51.66 61.18 -56.05
N THR A 15 -51.40 61.46 -54.78
CA THR A 15 -50.10 61.30 -54.12
C THR A 15 -49.88 59.82 -53.79
N ALA A 16 -48.89 59.19 -54.41
CA ALA A 16 -48.47 57.83 -54.09
C ALA A 16 -47.61 57.82 -52.82
N VAL A 17 -48.12 57.27 -51.72
CA VAL A 17 -47.34 56.91 -50.53
C VAL A 17 -46.71 55.56 -50.79
N MET A 18 -45.42 55.54 -51.13
CA MET A 18 -44.61 54.30 -51.07
C MET A 18 -44.25 54.06 -49.60
N ALA A 19 -45.07 53.27 -48.90
CA ALA A 19 -44.68 52.69 -47.63
C ALA A 19 -43.68 51.56 -47.92
N ALA A 20 -42.39 51.85 -47.77
CA ALA A 20 -41.36 50.82 -47.68
C ALA A 20 -41.59 50.05 -46.38
N TRP A 21 -42.12 48.83 -46.48
CA TRP A 21 -42.07 47.87 -45.40
C TRP A 21 -40.62 47.45 -45.24
N ILE A 22 -39.89 48.14 -44.36
CA ILE A 22 -38.61 47.65 -43.85
C ILE A 22 -38.98 46.47 -42.96
N ILE A 23 -38.91 45.26 -43.51
CA ILE A 23 -38.86 44.06 -42.69
C ILE A 23 -37.49 44.14 -42.01
N PRO A 24 -37.39 44.30 -40.68
CA PRO A 24 -36.10 44.16 -40.02
C PRO A 24 -35.59 42.75 -40.32
N VAL A 25 -34.50 42.66 -41.07
CA VAL A 25 -33.67 41.46 -41.09
C VAL A 25 -33.12 41.36 -39.68
N ALA A 26 -33.62 40.43 -38.88
CA ALA A 26 -32.95 40.05 -37.66
C ALA A 26 -31.55 39.58 -38.07
N ALA A 27 -30.51 40.17 -37.49
CA ALA A 27 -29.17 39.64 -37.62
C ALA A 27 -29.18 38.22 -37.05
N ASP A 28 -28.55 37.27 -37.76
CA ASP A 28 -28.39 35.92 -37.21
C ASP A 28 -27.59 36.04 -35.90
N PRO A 29 -28.06 35.42 -34.80
CA PRO A 29 -27.34 35.44 -33.54
C PRO A 29 -25.98 34.75 -33.74
N SER A 30 -24.90 35.44 -33.37
CA SER A 30 -23.55 34.89 -33.34
C SER A 30 -23.00 34.96 -31.93
N TYR A 31 -22.28 33.92 -31.52
CA TYR A 31 -21.41 33.99 -30.36
C TYR A 31 -20.17 34.82 -30.73
N GLY A 32 -19.81 35.77 -29.87
CA GLY A 32 -18.71 36.71 -30.13
C GLY A 32 -17.34 36.03 -30.07
N GLU A 33 -16.43 36.59 -29.27
CA GLU A 33 -15.08 36.04 -29.14
C GLU A 33 -15.04 34.63 -28.49
N GLY A 34 -16.12 34.18 -27.84
CA GLY A 34 -16.17 32.97 -27.03
C GLY A 34 -15.86 33.22 -25.55
N VAL A 35 -15.80 32.15 -24.76
CA VAL A 35 -15.50 32.20 -23.31
C VAL A 35 -14.26 31.42 -22.96
N GLU A 36 -13.41 31.97 -22.10
CA GLU A 36 -12.26 31.26 -21.55
C GLU A 36 -12.70 30.19 -20.55
N GLY A 37 -11.95 29.09 -20.50
CA GLY A 37 -12.04 28.15 -19.40
C GLY A 37 -11.62 28.78 -18.07
N GLY A 38 -11.76 27.99 -17.02
CA GLY A 38 -11.39 28.34 -15.65
C GLY A 38 -10.59 27.20 -15.03
N THR A 39 -10.66 27.08 -13.71
CA THR A 39 -9.96 26.03 -12.97
C THR A 39 -10.95 25.14 -12.24
N THR A 40 -10.58 23.87 -12.07
CA THR A 40 -11.28 22.93 -11.19
C THR A 40 -10.26 22.10 -10.43
N SER A 41 -10.72 21.33 -9.45
CA SER A 41 -9.86 20.48 -8.64
C SER A 41 -10.52 19.15 -8.29
N LEU A 42 -9.69 18.15 -8.01
CA LEU A 42 -10.12 16.83 -7.56
C LEU A 42 -9.27 16.44 -6.36
N LYS A 43 -9.89 15.90 -5.30
CA LYS A 43 -9.12 15.49 -4.11
C LYS A 43 -8.26 14.27 -4.45
N LYS A 44 -7.06 14.22 -3.88
CA LYS A 44 -6.20 13.03 -3.90
C LYS A 44 -6.08 12.49 -2.49
N TYR A 45 -6.40 11.21 -2.32
CA TYR A 45 -6.12 10.49 -1.08
C TYR A 45 -5.00 9.49 -1.30
N PHE A 46 -4.12 9.41 -0.30
CA PHE A 46 -3.08 8.40 -0.23
C PHE A 46 -3.19 7.65 1.10
N VAL A 47 -3.68 6.41 1.03
CA VAL A 47 -3.95 5.53 2.16
C VAL A 47 -2.70 4.71 2.49
N VAL A 48 -2.30 4.71 3.75
CA VAL A 48 -1.11 4.03 4.25
C VAL A 48 -1.43 3.37 5.59
N ASP A 49 -0.62 2.39 5.98
CA ASP A 49 -0.72 1.74 7.29
C ASP A 49 -0.49 2.77 8.43
N GLU A 50 -1.21 2.64 9.54
CA GLU A 50 -1.09 3.57 10.67
C GLU A 50 0.26 3.52 11.38
N ASP A 51 0.97 2.39 11.26
CA ASP A 51 2.25 2.15 11.93
C ASP A 51 3.48 2.62 11.10
N ILE A 52 3.25 3.24 9.93
CA ILE A 52 4.34 3.70 9.06
C ILE A 52 4.40 5.22 8.86
N GLU A 53 5.60 5.72 8.57
CA GLU A 53 5.74 7.08 8.02
C GLU A 53 5.21 7.09 6.58
N VAL A 54 4.52 8.17 6.20
CA VAL A 54 3.99 8.34 4.84
C VAL A 54 5.15 8.27 3.84
N PRO A 55 5.16 7.30 2.90
CA PRO A 55 6.26 7.13 1.98
C PRO A 55 6.28 8.27 0.96
N THR A 56 7.49 8.58 0.47
CA THR A 56 7.63 9.61 -0.55
C THR A 56 7.10 9.11 -1.89
N VAL A 57 6.09 9.79 -2.42
CA VAL A 57 5.46 9.47 -3.71
C VAL A 57 5.00 10.73 -4.41
N ALA A 58 5.12 10.74 -5.75
CA ALA A 58 4.55 11.77 -6.61
C ALA A 58 3.52 11.15 -7.54
N PHE A 59 2.31 11.71 -7.55
CA PHE A 59 1.24 11.33 -8.46
C PHE A 59 1.17 12.34 -9.60
N THR A 60 1.33 11.84 -10.82
CA THR A 60 1.32 12.65 -12.04
C THR A 60 0.16 12.25 -12.92
N TYR A 61 -0.28 13.16 -13.78
CA TYR A 61 -1.51 13.00 -14.55
C TYR A 61 -1.30 13.46 -15.98
N ASP A 62 -1.93 12.73 -16.89
CA ASP A 62 -2.12 13.17 -18.27
C ASP A 62 -3.57 13.61 -18.45
N ILE A 63 -3.78 14.67 -19.23
CA ILE A 63 -5.11 15.12 -19.66
C ILE A 63 -5.15 15.24 -21.18
N ALA A 64 -6.17 14.65 -21.78
CA ALA A 64 -6.34 14.62 -23.23
C ALA A 64 -7.79 14.90 -23.63
N ALA A 65 -8.01 15.23 -24.90
CA ALA A 65 -9.35 15.33 -25.45
C ALA A 65 -10.05 13.96 -25.42
N GLY A 66 -11.29 13.95 -24.94
CA GLY A 66 -12.14 12.77 -25.02
C GLY A 66 -12.76 12.57 -26.40
N THR A 67 -13.39 11.42 -26.58
CA THR A 67 -14.10 11.09 -27.83
C THR A 67 -15.41 11.87 -27.93
N ALA A 68 -15.65 12.48 -29.09
CA ALA A 68 -16.93 13.12 -29.38
C ALA A 68 -18.05 12.08 -29.50
N ILE A 69 -19.24 12.42 -28.98
CA ILE A 69 -20.43 11.57 -29.03
C ILE A 69 -21.57 12.38 -29.67
N PRO A 70 -22.15 11.94 -30.80
CA PRO A 70 -23.25 12.65 -31.42
C PRO A 70 -24.49 12.65 -30.52
N ALA A 71 -25.32 13.68 -30.63
CA ALA A 71 -26.62 13.71 -29.93
C ALA A 71 -27.48 12.50 -30.32
N ASN A 72 -28.21 11.97 -29.34
CA ASN A 72 -29.33 11.07 -29.58
C ASN A 72 -30.62 11.81 -29.18
N PRO A 73 -31.41 12.30 -30.16
CA PRO A 73 -32.58 13.13 -29.90
C PRO A 73 -33.53 12.53 -28.87
N GLY A 74 -33.83 13.28 -27.80
CA GLY A 74 -34.71 12.85 -26.72
C GLY A 74 -34.08 11.85 -25.72
N SER A 75 -32.80 11.49 -25.89
CA SER A 75 -32.10 10.56 -24.99
C SER A 75 -30.81 11.16 -24.41
N THR A 76 -29.87 11.64 -25.23
CA THR A 76 -28.56 12.13 -24.77
C THR A 76 -28.13 13.40 -25.50
N LEU A 77 -27.36 14.24 -24.80
CA LEU A 77 -26.74 15.43 -25.36
C LEU A 77 -25.64 15.06 -26.38
N GLU A 78 -25.34 16.00 -27.28
CA GLU A 78 -24.09 15.98 -28.02
C GLU A 78 -22.93 16.29 -27.08
N VAL A 79 -21.83 15.56 -27.26
CA VAL A 79 -20.57 15.77 -26.55
C VAL A 79 -19.50 16.04 -27.59
N TYR A 80 -18.88 17.21 -27.50
CA TYR A 80 -17.72 17.56 -28.31
C TYR A 80 -16.45 16.97 -27.72
N ALA A 81 -15.49 16.65 -28.58
CA ALA A 81 -14.13 16.40 -28.13
C ALA A 81 -13.58 17.66 -27.47
N GLY A 82 -12.83 17.48 -26.37
CA GLY A 82 -12.10 18.57 -25.73
C GLY A 82 -11.18 19.30 -26.71
N ILE A 83 -10.99 20.59 -26.48
CA ILE A 83 -10.19 21.46 -27.35
C ILE A 83 -9.00 22.03 -26.58
N GLY A 84 -7.94 22.42 -27.31
CA GLY A 84 -6.73 22.94 -26.69
C GLY A 84 -5.99 21.89 -25.85
N SER A 85 -5.21 22.36 -24.87
CA SER A 85 -4.38 21.51 -24.01
C SER A 85 -4.44 22.04 -22.58
N PRO A 86 -5.39 21.55 -21.76
CA PRO A 86 -5.44 21.93 -20.36
C PRO A 86 -4.21 21.38 -19.64
N THR A 87 -3.88 21.98 -18.49
CA THR A 87 -2.74 21.54 -17.68
C THR A 87 -3.21 20.97 -16.36
N VAL A 88 -2.55 19.93 -15.88
CA VAL A 88 -2.80 19.31 -14.57
C VAL A 88 -1.55 19.43 -13.72
N THR A 89 -1.72 19.89 -12.49
CA THR A 89 -0.67 19.88 -11.48
C THR A 89 -0.86 18.63 -10.62
N GLY A 90 0.14 17.75 -10.64
CA GLY A 90 0.19 16.57 -9.79
C GLY A 90 0.41 16.92 -8.31
N VAL A 91 0.36 15.90 -7.46
CA VAL A 91 0.53 16.05 -6.00
C VAL A 91 1.60 15.11 -5.48
N SER A 92 2.20 15.44 -4.34
CA SER A 92 3.24 14.61 -3.72
C SER A 92 3.03 14.48 -2.23
N PHE A 93 3.27 13.28 -1.70
CA PHE A 93 3.26 12.99 -0.28
C PHE A 93 4.65 12.54 0.19
N ASN A 94 4.94 12.76 1.47
CA ASN A 94 6.17 12.34 2.13
C ASN A 94 5.95 12.29 3.65
N SER A 95 6.99 11.99 4.43
CA SER A 95 6.90 11.82 5.89
C SER A 95 6.42 13.06 6.67
N SER A 96 6.39 14.24 6.05
CA SER A 96 5.83 15.47 6.64
C SER A 96 4.35 15.70 6.32
N SER A 97 3.76 14.87 5.46
CA SER A 97 2.33 14.96 5.12
C SER A 97 1.46 14.66 6.35
N THR A 98 0.49 15.54 6.61
CA THR A 98 -0.52 15.32 7.65
C THR A 98 -1.36 14.09 7.30
N THR A 99 -1.56 13.21 8.27
CA THR A 99 -2.43 12.05 8.16
C THR A 99 -3.70 12.24 8.98
N TYR A 100 -4.76 11.55 8.53
CA TYR A 100 -6.09 11.59 9.11
C TYR A 100 -6.58 10.16 9.32
N THR A 101 -7.34 9.94 10.40
CA THR A 101 -7.88 8.63 10.79
C THR A 101 -9.38 8.51 10.57
N ASP A 102 -10.08 9.62 10.33
CA ASP A 102 -11.54 9.65 10.18
C ASP A 102 -11.96 10.54 9.00
N PRO A 103 -12.26 9.96 7.83
CA PRO A 103 -12.78 10.69 6.68
C PRO A 103 -14.07 11.47 6.96
N THR A 104 -14.93 10.99 7.86
CA THR A 104 -16.26 11.59 8.07
C THR A 104 -16.15 12.94 8.80
N THR A 105 -15.28 13.01 9.81
CA THR A 105 -14.98 14.27 10.52
C THR A 105 -14.33 15.30 9.59
N GLU A 106 -13.61 14.83 8.59
CA GLU A 106 -12.90 15.65 7.61
C GLU A 106 -13.75 16.06 6.39
N GLY A 107 -14.99 15.57 6.30
CA GLY A 107 -15.88 15.84 5.15
C GLY A 107 -15.42 15.16 3.86
N ASP A 108 -14.73 14.04 3.98
CA ASP A 108 -14.14 13.29 2.87
C ASP A 108 -14.93 12.01 2.57
N SER A 109 -15.23 11.77 1.29
CA SER A 109 -15.90 10.56 0.81
C SER A 109 -14.90 9.43 0.56
N LEU A 110 -14.27 8.95 1.64
CA LEU A 110 -13.30 7.85 1.60
C LEU A 110 -13.74 6.73 2.54
N ALA A 111 -13.75 5.50 2.03
CA ALA A 111 -13.90 4.31 2.87
C ALA A 111 -12.50 3.89 3.37
N LEU A 112 -12.17 4.23 4.61
CA LEU A 112 -10.87 3.91 5.21
C LEU A 112 -10.92 2.54 5.92
N PRO A 113 -10.05 1.57 5.56
CA PRO A 113 -9.95 0.32 6.29
C PRO A 113 -9.43 0.52 7.73
N SER A 114 -9.71 -0.45 8.61
CA SER A 114 -9.13 -0.46 9.96
C SER A 114 -7.61 -0.61 9.90
N GLY A 115 -6.88 0.06 10.79
CA GLY A 115 -5.41 0.03 10.83
C GLY A 115 -4.75 0.89 9.74
N MET A 116 -5.52 1.73 9.06
CA MET A 116 -5.02 2.61 8.01
C MET A 116 -5.26 4.07 8.38
N VAL A 117 -4.39 4.93 7.89
CA VAL A 117 -4.53 6.39 7.86
C VAL A 117 -4.46 6.87 6.42
N TYR A 118 -4.84 8.13 6.16
CA TYR A 118 -4.69 8.70 4.84
C TYR A 118 -4.14 10.13 4.89
N ALA A 119 -3.33 10.47 3.91
CA ALA A 119 -2.97 11.85 3.59
C ALA A 119 -3.85 12.36 2.44
N LYS A 120 -4.07 13.68 2.38
CA LYS A 120 -4.89 14.30 1.32
C LYS A 120 -4.25 15.56 0.76
N ASP A 121 -4.49 15.79 -0.53
CA ASP A 121 -4.15 17.04 -1.25
C ASP A 121 -5.14 17.25 -2.40
N ASN A 122 -4.99 18.30 -3.20
CA ASN A 122 -5.84 18.61 -4.35
C ASN A 122 -5.06 18.62 -5.66
N ILE A 123 -5.54 17.83 -6.62
CA ILE A 123 -5.11 17.87 -8.02
C ILE A 123 -5.73 19.13 -8.64
N ALA A 124 -4.90 20.06 -9.11
CA ALA A 124 -5.36 21.28 -9.76
C ALA A 124 -5.39 21.10 -11.28
N ILE A 125 -6.52 21.47 -11.91
CA ILE A 125 -6.76 21.33 -13.35
C ILE A 125 -7.12 22.70 -13.92
N ASP A 126 -6.38 23.14 -14.93
CA ASP A 126 -6.46 24.50 -15.48
C ASP A 126 -6.85 24.49 -16.96
N PHE A 127 -7.96 25.18 -17.26
CA PHE A 127 -8.52 25.40 -18.59
C PHE A 127 -8.46 26.88 -19.03
N THR A 128 -7.83 27.78 -18.26
CA THR A 128 -7.85 29.24 -18.52
C THR A 128 -7.28 29.66 -19.88
N GLY A 129 -6.43 28.83 -20.50
CA GLY A 129 -5.91 29.05 -21.86
C GLY A 129 -6.81 28.55 -22.99
N ILE A 130 -7.98 27.98 -22.69
CA ILE A 130 -8.88 27.36 -23.67
C ILE A 130 -10.08 28.27 -23.92
N LYS A 131 -10.38 28.53 -25.19
CA LYS A 131 -11.48 29.41 -25.61
C LYS A 131 -12.58 28.61 -26.31
N TYR A 132 -13.76 28.59 -25.70
CA TYR A 132 -14.95 27.90 -26.23
C TYR A 132 -15.81 28.88 -27.02
N THR A 133 -16.13 28.54 -28.27
CA THR A 133 -16.87 29.41 -29.19
C THR A 133 -18.32 29.00 -29.39
N GLU A 134 -18.71 27.82 -28.91
CA GLU A 134 -20.08 27.29 -29.03
C GLU A 134 -20.55 26.70 -27.68
N PRO A 135 -21.84 26.79 -27.35
CA PRO A 135 -22.41 26.11 -26.20
C PRO A 135 -22.40 24.60 -26.42
N GLY A 136 -22.21 23.84 -25.34
CA GLY A 136 -22.18 22.38 -25.38
C GLY A 136 -21.35 21.77 -24.27
N VAL A 137 -21.17 20.45 -24.35
CA VAL A 137 -20.36 19.67 -23.43
C VAL A 137 -19.04 19.33 -24.10
N TYR A 138 -17.92 19.81 -23.55
CA TYR A 138 -16.57 19.52 -24.05
C TYR A 138 -15.91 18.51 -23.12
N ARG A 139 -15.56 17.35 -23.67
CA ARG A 139 -15.08 16.21 -22.88
C ARG A 139 -13.57 16.07 -22.90
N TYR A 140 -12.98 15.91 -21.73
CA TYR A 140 -11.57 15.60 -21.52
C TYR A 140 -11.45 14.31 -20.70
N ILE A 141 -10.30 13.64 -20.82
CA ILE A 141 -9.98 12.43 -20.05
C ILE A 141 -8.74 12.72 -19.23
N LEU A 142 -8.90 12.64 -17.90
CA LEU A 142 -7.83 12.70 -16.92
C LEU A 142 -7.38 11.27 -16.58
N THR A 143 -6.10 10.98 -16.71
CA THR A 143 -5.54 9.66 -16.36
C THR A 143 -4.39 9.85 -15.39
N GLU A 144 -4.42 9.14 -14.27
CA GLU A 144 -3.26 9.06 -13.40
C GLU A 144 -2.21 8.14 -14.02
N ASN A 145 -0.97 8.61 -14.02
CA ASN A 145 0.16 7.84 -14.52
C ASN A 145 0.54 6.74 -13.53
N GLN A 146 1.00 5.61 -14.06
CA GLN A 146 1.52 4.52 -13.24
C GLN A 146 2.66 5.01 -12.35
N CYS A 147 2.60 4.63 -11.07
CA CYS A 147 3.58 5.04 -10.09
C CYS A 147 4.87 4.26 -10.25
N THR A 148 6.00 4.93 -10.05
CA THR A 148 7.33 4.30 -10.12
C THR A 148 7.57 3.34 -8.95
N ASN A 149 7.04 3.67 -7.78
CA ASN A 149 7.05 2.80 -6.61
C ASN A 149 5.90 1.78 -6.73
N THR A 150 6.24 0.52 -7.02
CA THR A 150 5.24 -0.53 -7.25
C THR A 150 4.58 -1.04 -5.97
N ALA A 151 5.00 -0.60 -4.78
CA ALA A 151 4.23 -0.81 -3.55
C ALA A 151 3.01 0.12 -3.49
N VAL A 152 2.96 1.17 -4.32
CA VAL A 152 1.76 2.02 -4.44
C VAL A 152 0.83 1.42 -5.49
N ILE A 153 -0.41 1.17 -5.10
CA ILE A 153 -1.50 0.78 -5.98
C ILE A 153 -2.15 2.06 -6.50
N CYS A 154 -1.89 2.39 -7.77
CA CYS A 154 -2.34 3.63 -8.40
C CYS A 154 -3.62 3.45 -9.18
N ASP A 155 -4.57 4.38 -8.99
CA ASP A 155 -5.83 4.43 -9.72
C ASP A 155 -5.62 5.04 -11.10
N THR A 156 -5.15 4.20 -12.02
CA THR A 156 -4.93 4.61 -13.41
C THR A 156 -6.17 4.46 -14.29
N ALA A 157 -7.35 4.24 -13.69
CA ALA A 157 -8.58 4.21 -14.45
C ALA A 157 -8.93 5.64 -14.92
N PRO A 158 -9.24 5.83 -16.21
CA PRO A 158 -9.49 7.16 -16.76
C PRO A 158 -10.72 7.81 -16.10
N LYS A 159 -10.62 9.09 -15.79
CA LYS A 159 -11.71 9.92 -15.30
C LYS A 159 -12.17 10.87 -16.41
N THR A 160 -13.46 10.92 -16.65
CA THR A 160 -14.07 11.85 -17.61
C THR A 160 -14.27 13.20 -16.94
N ILE A 161 -13.92 14.28 -17.66
CA ILE A 161 -14.19 15.66 -17.28
C ILE A 161 -15.05 16.30 -18.37
N ASP A 162 -16.29 16.62 -18.03
CA ASP A 162 -17.23 17.32 -18.91
C ASP A 162 -17.29 18.81 -18.52
N VAL A 163 -16.87 19.67 -19.44
CA VAL A 163 -16.95 21.14 -19.32
C VAL A 163 -18.24 21.61 -19.97
N TYR A 164 -19.16 22.14 -19.16
CA TYR A 164 -20.45 22.64 -19.63
C TYR A 164 -20.34 24.12 -19.98
N VAL A 165 -20.38 24.41 -21.28
CA VAL A 165 -20.44 25.77 -21.82
C VAL A 165 -21.87 26.06 -22.20
N VAL A 166 -22.41 27.17 -21.72
CA VAL A 166 -23.81 27.55 -21.97
C VAL A 166 -23.90 28.98 -22.48
N ASP A 167 -24.96 29.25 -23.23
CA ASP A 167 -25.41 30.60 -23.47
C ASP A 167 -25.88 31.24 -22.15
N SER A 168 -25.37 32.43 -21.84
CA SER A 168 -25.74 33.17 -20.65
C SER A 168 -27.09 33.89 -20.77
N GLY A 169 -27.65 33.99 -21.97
CA GLY A 169 -28.83 34.80 -22.29
C GLY A 169 -28.57 36.30 -22.30
N ALA A 170 -27.30 36.72 -22.30
CA ALA A 170 -26.86 38.10 -22.38
C ALA A 170 -26.19 38.38 -23.73
N THR A 171 -26.26 39.64 -24.17
CA THR A 171 -25.53 40.12 -25.35
C THR A 171 -24.39 41.04 -24.96
N ASP A 172 -23.30 41.00 -25.73
CA ASP A 172 -22.16 41.91 -25.59
C ASP A 172 -22.49 43.31 -26.18
N ALA A 173 -21.54 44.24 -26.07
CA ALA A 173 -21.71 45.60 -26.60
C ALA A 173 -21.87 45.66 -28.14
N SER A 174 -21.53 44.58 -28.84
CA SER A 174 -21.67 44.44 -30.29
C SER A 174 -22.97 43.71 -30.68
N GLY A 175 -23.75 43.25 -29.70
CA GLY A 175 -25.00 42.51 -29.92
C GLY A 175 -24.81 41.00 -30.13
N ASN A 176 -23.62 40.45 -29.87
CA ASN A 176 -23.37 39.00 -29.93
C ASN A 176 -23.83 38.32 -28.65
N GLU A 177 -24.29 37.07 -28.75
CA GLU A 177 -24.61 36.26 -27.57
C GLU A 177 -23.33 35.93 -26.77
N VAL A 178 -23.46 35.89 -25.45
CA VAL A 178 -22.34 35.69 -24.51
C VAL A 178 -22.38 34.28 -23.93
N LEU A 179 -21.24 33.58 -24.01
CA LEU A 179 -21.06 32.27 -23.41
C LEU A 179 -20.53 32.36 -21.97
N THR A 180 -20.86 31.36 -21.16
CA THR A 180 -20.27 31.15 -19.84
C THR A 180 -19.94 29.68 -19.60
N VAL A 181 -18.85 29.40 -18.89
CA VAL A 181 -18.60 28.05 -18.38
C VAL A 181 -19.43 27.85 -17.12
N SER A 182 -20.46 27.01 -17.22
CA SER A 182 -21.40 26.77 -16.13
C SER A 182 -20.84 25.82 -15.07
N ASN A 183 -20.14 24.76 -15.48
CA ASN A 183 -19.64 23.75 -14.55
C ASN A 183 -18.54 22.86 -15.13
N TYR A 184 -17.80 22.22 -14.23
CA TYR A 184 -16.90 21.09 -14.49
C TYR A 184 -17.46 19.86 -13.78
N VAL A 185 -17.77 18.81 -14.52
CA VAL A 185 -18.28 17.56 -13.95
C VAL A 185 -17.26 16.47 -14.16
N ILE A 186 -16.77 15.88 -13.06
CA ILE A 186 -15.81 14.77 -13.09
C ILE A 186 -16.54 13.49 -12.71
N HIS A 187 -16.36 12.43 -13.50
CA HIS A 187 -17.06 11.15 -13.33
C HIS A 187 -16.31 10.00 -14.01
N GLU A 188 -16.77 8.77 -13.80
CA GLU A 188 -16.19 7.57 -14.44
C GLU A 188 -17.00 7.08 -15.65
N ASP A 189 -18.21 7.59 -15.85
CA ASP A 189 -19.06 7.20 -16.98
C ASP A 189 -18.41 7.59 -18.33
N THR A 190 -18.54 6.71 -19.32
CA THR A 190 -18.08 6.96 -20.71
C THR A 190 -19.19 7.46 -21.62
N ASP A 191 -20.44 7.34 -21.19
CA ASP A 191 -21.62 7.70 -21.98
C ASP A 191 -21.84 9.22 -22.03
N ALA A 192 -22.63 9.67 -23.00
CA ALA A 192 -23.06 11.06 -23.08
C ALA A 192 -24.10 11.35 -21.98
N PRO A 193 -24.15 12.59 -21.43
CA PRO A 193 -25.16 12.96 -20.46
C PRO A 193 -26.58 12.79 -21.00
N GLY A 194 -27.47 12.22 -20.20
CA GLY A 194 -28.88 12.10 -20.57
C GLY A 194 -29.59 13.45 -20.65
N VAL A 195 -30.67 13.53 -21.42
CA VAL A 195 -31.49 14.75 -21.54
C VAL A 195 -32.72 14.73 -20.62
N ASN A 196 -33.13 15.91 -20.17
CA ASN A 196 -34.37 16.15 -19.45
C ASN A 196 -35.51 16.55 -20.43
N THR A 197 -36.68 16.86 -19.89
CA THR A 197 -37.86 17.23 -20.69
C THR A 197 -37.73 18.56 -21.43
N THR A 198 -36.74 19.40 -21.09
CA THR A 198 -36.41 20.65 -21.81
C THR A 198 -35.25 20.48 -22.78
N GLY A 199 -34.77 19.24 -23.00
CA GLY A 199 -33.65 18.94 -23.91
C GLY A 199 -32.26 19.29 -23.35
N GLY A 200 -32.16 19.77 -22.12
CA GLY A 200 -30.88 20.01 -21.43
C GLY A 200 -30.41 18.78 -20.66
N SER A 201 -29.22 18.82 -20.07
CA SER A 201 -28.71 17.71 -19.24
C SER A 201 -29.69 17.38 -18.10
N ASN A 202 -29.94 16.09 -17.86
CA ASN A 202 -30.73 15.62 -16.72
C ASN A 202 -29.93 15.55 -15.42
N GLY A 203 -28.62 15.83 -15.47
CA GLY A 203 -27.72 15.83 -14.31
C GLY A 203 -27.49 14.44 -13.70
N SER A 204 -27.91 13.36 -14.36
CA SER A 204 -27.89 11.99 -13.85
C SER A 204 -26.56 11.29 -14.09
N VAL A 205 -25.46 11.93 -13.71
CA VAL A 205 -24.10 11.38 -13.80
C VAL A 205 -23.59 11.11 -12.38
N THR A 206 -22.96 9.96 -12.15
CA THR A 206 -22.34 9.65 -10.85
C THR A 206 -21.01 10.40 -10.76
N LYS A 207 -21.02 11.53 -10.05
CA LYS A 207 -19.85 12.37 -9.89
C LYS A 207 -18.85 11.72 -8.94
N ILE A 208 -17.58 11.94 -9.22
CA ILE A 208 -16.50 11.68 -8.26
C ILE A 208 -15.90 13.01 -7.81
N ASP A 209 -15.43 13.04 -6.58
CA ASP A 209 -14.76 14.19 -5.97
C ASP A 209 -13.30 13.89 -5.58
N SER A 210 -12.86 12.64 -5.79
CA SER A 210 -11.57 12.16 -5.34
C SER A 210 -10.99 11.03 -6.21
N ILE A 211 -9.67 10.88 -6.14
CA ILE A 211 -8.91 9.70 -6.59
C ILE A 211 -8.19 9.14 -5.35
N THR A 212 -8.19 7.83 -5.16
CA THR A 212 -7.57 7.19 -3.99
C THR A 212 -6.50 6.19 -4.43
N ASN A 213 -5.32 6.29 -3.82
CA ASN A 213 -4.28 5.27 -3.92
C ASN A 213 -3.97 4.67 -2.57
N THR A 214 -3.45 3.46 -2.57
CA THR A 214 -3.07 2.75 -1.35
C THR A 214 -1.61 2.32 -1.42
N TYR A 215 -0.90 2.38 -0.29
CA TYR A 215 0.41 1.79 -0.15
C TYR A 215 0.30 0.38 0.44
N SER A 216 0.75 -0.63 -0.31
CA SER A 216 0.71 -2.02 0.12
C SER A 216 1.93 -2.35 0.97
N THR A 217 1.69 -2.79 2.20
CA THR A 217 2.73 -3.17 3.17
C THR A 217 2.57 -4.61 3.64
N THR A 218 3.62 -5.11 4.28
CA THR A 218 3.62 -6.37 5.03
C THR A 218 4.65 -6.29 6.16
N ASP A 219 4.61 -7.25 7.08
CA ASP A 219 5.52 -7.32 8.23
C ASP A 219 6.40 -8.57 8.15
N LEU A 220 7.64 -8.45 8.62
CA LEU A 220 8.58 -9.56 8.75
C LEU A 220 8.85 -9.86 10.23
N TYR A 221 8.48 -11.07 10.66
CA TYR A 221 8.75 -11.61 11.98
C TYR A 221 9.98 -12.50 11.93
N VAL A 222 10.93 -12.30 12.85
CA VAL A 222 12.11 -13.16 13.01
C VAL A 222 12.15 -13.71 14.42
N GLY A 223 11.96 -15.02 14.57
CA GLY A 223 11.77 -15.69 15.86
C GLY A 223 12.82 -16.74 16.20
N LYS A 224 13.05 -16.93 17.50
CA LYS A 224 14.04 -17.88 18.04
C LYS A 224 13.45 -18.85 19.07
N ILE A 225 13.73 -20.15 18.92
CA ILE A 225 13.60 -21.16 19.98
C ILE A 225 14.92 -21.92 20.19
N VAL A 226 15.18 -22.31 21.44
CA VAL A 226 16.27 -23.22 21.84
C VAL A 226 15.69 -24.48 22.49
N THR A 227 16.13 -25.65 22.03
CA THR A 227 15.71 -26.96 22.51
C THR A 227 16.89 -27.84 22.94
N GLY A 228 16.56 -29.00 23.51
CA GLY A 228 17.53 -29.99 23.98
C GLY A 228 18.01 -29.75 25.40
N ASN A 229 18.45 -30.82 26.05
CA ASN A 229 18.77 -30.80 27.48
C ASN A 229 20.04 -30.01 27.85
N GLN A 230 20.84 -29.62 26.85
CA GLN A 230 22.01 -28.74 26.98
C GLN A 230 21.84 -27.42 26.22
N GLY A 231 20.62 -27.09 25.81
CA GLY A 231 20.31 -25.80 25.23
C GLY A 231 20.22 -24.68 26.26
N SER A 232 21.04 -23.64 26.14
CA SER A 232 20.93 -22.43 26.96
C SER A 232 19.82 -21.55 26.36
N ARG A 233 18.76 -21.37 27.14
CA ARG A 233 17.56 -20.62 26.71
C ARG A 233 17.73 -19.11 26.87
N ASP A 234 18.70 -18.70 27.67
CA ASP A 234 19.12 -17.32 27.95
C ASP A 234 20.31 -16.87 27.09
N LYS A 235 20.87 -17.74 26.25
CA LYS A 235 21.89 -17.36 25.26
C LYS A 235 21.31 -16.46 24.18
N PHE A 236 22.02 -15.40 23.82
CA PHE A 236 21.71 -14.60 22.63
C PHE A 236 22.34 -15.22 21.38
N PHE A 237 21.55 -15.33 20.31
CA PHE A 237 21.98 -15.73 18.98
C PHE A 237 21.91 -14.54 18.03
N GLN A 238 22.93 -14.38 17.19
CA GLN A 238 22.99 -13.29 16.21
C GLN A 238 22.28 -13.67 14.92
N PHE A 239 21.35 -12.81 14.49
CA PHE A 239 20.64 -12.88 13.22
C PHE A 239 21.03 -11.70 12.34
N THR A 240 21.14 -11.96 11.04
CA THR A 240 21.29 -10.92 10.02
C THR A 240 20.05 -10.96 9.13
N VAL A 241 19.36 -9.83 9.03
CA VAL A 241 18.24 -9.63 8.11
C VAL A 241 18.69 -8.65 7.03
N LYS A 242 18.64 -9.07 5.77
CA LYS A 242 18.84 -8.19 4.62
C LYS A 242 17.51 -7.97 3.93
N LEU A 243 17.18 -6.73 3.62
CA LEU A 243 16.03 -6.35 2.82
C LEU A 243 16.55 -5.62 1.57
N THR A 244 15.98 -5.93 0.42
CA THR A 244 16.35 -5.32 -0.88
C THR A 244 15.11 -5.05 -1.72
N GLY A 245 15.24 -4.18 -2.73
CA GLY A 245 14.15 -3.85 -3.65
C GLY A 245 13.04 -3.00 -3.03
N LEU A 246 13.34 -2.32 -1.92
CA LEU A 246 12.43 -1.37 -1.29
C LEU A 246 12.68 0.05 -1.85
N PRO A 247 11.79 1.02 -1.61
CA PRO A 247 12.08 2.40 -1.97
C PRO A 247 13.29 2.93 -1.20
N ALA A 248 14.09 3.78 -1.85
CA ALA A 248 15.28 4.40 -1.25
C ALA A 248 14.93 5.25 -0.01
N ASN A 249 15.83 5.30 0.97
CA ASN A 249 15.68 6.11 2.18
C ASN A 249 14.37 5.85 2.97
N THR A 250 13.80 4.65 2.84
CA THR A 250 12.62 4.20 3.59
C THR A 250 13.03 3.85 5.00
N LYS A 251 12.36 4.45 5.97
CA LYS A 251 12.53 4.13 7.38
C LYS A 251 11.46 3.11 7.81
N LEU A 252 11.93 1.97 8.31
CA LEU A 252 11.10 0.88 8.82
C LEU A 252 11.19 0.87 10.34
N ALA A 253 10.05 0.81 11.02
CA ALA A 253 10.00 0.58 12.46
C ALA A 253 10.30 -0.88 12.77
N VAL A 254 10.93 -1.13 13.92
CA VAL A 254 11.12 -2.47 14.46
C VAL A 254 10.45 -2.55 15.82
N ASP A 255 9.43 -3.40 15.93
CA ASP A 255 8.83 -3.73 17.22
C ASP A 255 9.73 -4.71 17.98
N LEU A 256 10.19 -4.24 19.14
CA LEU A 256 11.02 -4.98 20.10
C LEU A 256 10.22 -5.41 21.34
N SER A 257 8.89 -5.27 21.36
CA SER A 257 8.04 -5.62 22.50
C SER A 257 8.19 -7.07 22.97
N LYS A 258 8.71 -7.94 22.09
CA LYS A 258 8.91 -9.39 22.29
C LYS A 258 10.37 -9.82 22.19
N ALA A 259 11.30 -8.85 22.26
CA ALA A 259 12.73 -9.08 22.29
C ALA A 259 13.40 -8.23 23.36
N SER A 260 14.62 -8.60 23.76
CA SER A 260 15.44 -7.70 24.56
C SER A 260 15.87 -6.49 23.71
N THR A 261 15.81 -5.29 24.27
CA THR A 261 16.31 -4.08 23.59
C THR A 261 17.83 -4.04 23.51
N SER A 262 18.52 -4.74 24.42
CA SER A 262 19.97 -4.93 24.39
C SER A 262 20.37 -6.30 24.93
N CYS A 263 21.52 -6.79 24.48
CA CYS A 263 22.10 -8.05 24.91
C CYS A 263 22.67 -7.93 26.33
N GLY A 264 22.17 -8.78 27.23
CA GLY A 264 22.81 -9.00 28.54
C GLY A 264 23.99 -9.98 28.42
N SER A 265 24.81 -10.05 29.48
CA SER A 265 25.87 -11.06 29.58
C SER A 265 25.39 -12.35 30.22
N ASN A 266 25.90 -13.46 29.70
CA ASN A 266 25.91 -14.77 30.35
C ASN A 266 27.02 -15.63 29.74
N LEU A 267 27.39 -16.71 30.44
CA LEU A 267 28.51 -17.58 30.05
C LEU A 267 28.34 -18.29 28.70
N ALA A 268 27.12 -18.37 28.17
CA ALA A 268 26.84 -19.06 26.92
C ALA A 268 26.81 -18.11 25.71
N THR A 269 26.65 -16.80 25.95
CA THR A 269 26.58 -15.77 24.91
C THR A 269 27.98 -15.37 24.47
N ASP A 270 28.18 -15.08 23.19
CA ASP A 270 29.43 -14.54 22.68
C ASP A 270 29.68 -13.16 23.33
N ASP A 271 30.81 -13.00 24.02
CA ASP A 271 31.15 -11.78 24.77
C ASP A 271 31.10 -10.52 23.88
N SER A 272 31.29 -10.66 22.56
CA SER A 272 31.19 -9.53 21.61
C SER A 272 29.77 -8.96 21.46
N TYR A 273 28.74 -9.69 21.91
CA TYR A 273 27.35 -9.23 21.83
C TYR A 273 26.98 -8.37 23.04
N GLU A 274 27.69 -8.44 24.17
CA GLU A 274 27.29 -7.76 25.41
C GLU A 274 27.10 -6.25 25.21
N GLY A 275 25.96 -5.74 25.66
CA GLY A 275 25.60 -4.32 25.57
C GLY A 275 25.22 -3.84 24.17
N THR A 276 25.28 -4.69 23.14
CA THR A 276 24.76 -4.34 21.81
C THR A 276 23.24 -4.20 21.86
N ALA A 277 22.71 -3.17 21.18
CA ALA A 277 21.28 -2.92 21.11
C ALA A 277 20.70 -3.52 19.84
N ASN A 278 19.49 -4.10 19.95
CA ASN A 278 18.69 -4.39 18.78
C ASN A 278 18.22 -3.06 18.17
N PRO A 279 18.36 -2.85 16.84
CA PRO A 279 17.93 -1.61 16.22
C PRO A 279 16.40 -1.50 16.29
N ALA A 280 15.91 -0.36 16.78
CA ALA A 280 14.48 -0.04 16.78
C ALA A 280 13.98 0.49 15.42
N THR A 281 14.90 0.78 14.50
CA THR A 281 14.60 1.25 13.15
C THR A 281 15.63 0.73 12.16
N LEU A 282 15.20 0.45 10.94
CA LEU A 282 16.07 0.21 9.78
C LEU A 282 15.82 1.31 8.74
N THR A 283 16.85 1.73 8.02
CA THR A 283 16.70 2.70 6.93
C THR A 283 17.39 2.18 5.69
N THR A 284 16.65 2.11 4.58
CA THR A 284 17.21 1.69 3.30
C THR A 284 18.16 2.74 2.76
N ASP A 285 19.22 2.28 2.10
CA ASP A 285 20.12 3.15 1.37
C ASP A 285 19.49 3.69 0.08
N ASP A 286 20.27 4.44 -0.70
CA ASP A 286 19.84 5.00 -1.98
C ASP A 286 19.49 3.92 -3.04
N SER A 287 19.92 2.67 -2.83
CA SER A 287 19.60 1.54 -3.69
C SER A 287 18.36 0.75 -3.24
N GLY A 288 17.76 1.14 -2.11
CA GLY A 288 16.61 0.43 -1.56
C GLY A 288 16.98 -0.83 -0.77
N ALA A 289 18.21 -0.91 -0.25
CA ALA A 289 18.71 -2.04 0.52
C ALA A 289 19.02 -1.64 1.97
N VAL A 290 18.83 -2.58 2.91
CA VAL A 290 19.27 -2.42 4.31
C VAL A 290 19.67 -3.77 4.90
N THR A 291 20.65 -3.76 5.79
CA THR A 291 21.02 -4.92 6.61
C THR A 291 20.87 -4.58 8.07
N GLY A 292 20.03 -5.32 8.79
CA GLY A 292 19.86 -5.28 10.23
C GLY A 292 20.54 -6.46 10.91
N THR A 293 21.11 -6.24 12.09
CA THR A 293 21.60 -7.30 12.96
C THR A 293 20.75 -7.34 14.22
N PHE A 294 20.26 -8.51 14.57
CA PHE A 294 19.42 -8.74 15.74
C PHE A 294 20.01 -9.82 16.63
N TYR A 295 19.71 -9.77 17.92
CA TYR A 295 20.15 -10.72 18.91
C TYR A 295 18.96 -11.18 19.73
N LEU A 296 18.67 -12.49 19.66
CA LEU A 296 17.46 -13.07 20.26
C LEU A 296 17.81 -14.24 21.17
N GLN A 297 17.12 -14.29 22.32
CA GLN A 297 17.08 -15.45 23.20
C GLN A 297 15.96 -16.41 22.80
N SER A 298 15.91 -17.59 23.42
CA SER A 298 14.79 -18.51 23.21
C SER A 298 13.46 -17.88 23.61
N GLY A 299 12.45 -17.98 22.75
CA GLY A 299 11.12 -17.44 22.94
C GLY A 299 10.96 -15.98 22.53
N GLN A 300 12.00 -15.35 21.98
CA GLN A 300 11.95 -13.96 21.52
C GLN A 300 11.72 -13.89 20.00
N TYR A 301 11.11 -12.78 19.58
CA TYR A 301 11.04 -12.38 18.18
C TYR A 301 11.01 -10.86 18.04
N VAL A 302 11.40 -10.38 16.86
CA VAL A 302 11.25 -8.99 16.43
C VAL A 302 10.30 -8.91 15.25
N ILE A 303 9.67 -7.74 15.05
CA ILE A 303 8.80 -7.46 13.92
C ILE A 303 9.36 -6.25 13.18
N ILE A 304 9.72 -6.41 11.91
CA ILE A 304 10.03 -5.28 11.04
C ILE A 304 8.73 -4.91 10.33
N GLN A 305 8.22 -3.73 10.65
CA GLN A 305 6.86 -3.32 10.27
C GLN A 305 6.86 -2.53 8.95
N GLY A 306 5.75 -2.64 8.22
CA GLY A 306 5.45 -1.67 7.17
C GLY A 306 6.30 -1.78 5.90
N ILE A 307 6.79 -2.99 5.59
CA ILE A 307 7.63 -3.25 4.44
C ILE A 307 6.80 -3.09 3.17
N GLY A 308 7.13 -2.09 2.35
CA GLY A 308 6.46 -1.87 1.06
C GLY A 308 6.62 -3.07 0.14
N VAL A 309 5.50 -3.66 -0.30
CA VAL A 309 5.49 -4.85 -1.16
C VAL A 309 5.67 -4.42 -2.60
N THR A 310 6.93 -4.28 -3.04
CA THR A 310 7.26 -4.03 -4.44
C THR A 310 7.37 -5.36 -5.21
N ASN A 311 7.44 -5.31 -6.54
CA ASN A 311 7.72 -6.48 -7.38
C ASN A 311 9.17 -6.98 -7.29
N THR A 312 10.01 -6.30 -6.52
CA THR A 312 11.43 -6.64 -6.29
C THR A 312 11.78 -6.74 -4.80
N ALA A 313 10.79 -6.55 -3.91
CA ALA A 313 10.98 -6.55 -2.47
C ALA A 313 11.33 -7.96 -2.00
N HIS A 314 12.49 -8.11 -1.40
CA HIS A 314 13.08 -9.40 -1.06
C HIS A 314 13.72 -9.37 0.31
N TYR A 315 13.70 -10.51 1.01
CA TYR A 315 14.39 -10.68 2.29
C TYR A 315 15.31 -11.89 2.29
N GLU A 316 16.41 -11.76 3.04
CA GLU A 316 17.30 -12.85 3.40
C GLU A 316 17.52 -12.78 4.93
N VAL A 317 17.22 -13.86 5.64
CA VAL A 317 17.46 -13.99 7.08
C VAL A 317 18.46 -15.11 7.32
N SER A 318 19.50 -14.84 8.08
CA SER A 318 20.50 -15.84 8.46
C SER A 318 20.80 -15.75 9.95
N GLU A 319 21.16 -16.89 10.54
CA GLU A 319 21.68 -16.99 11.89
C GLU A 319 23.19 -17.27 11.82
N LYS A 320 24.00 -16.62 12.66
CA LYS A 320 25.42 -16.97 12.81
C LYS A 320 25.51 -18.39 13.36
N ALA A 321 26.19 -19.27 12.62
CA ALA A 321 26.38 -20.66 13.03
C ALA A 321 27.26 -20.75 14.29
N GLU A 322 26.81 -21.56 15.25
CA GLU A 322 27.49 -21.80 16.53
C GLU A 322 27.47 -23.30 16.88
N ASP A 323 27.73 -23.68 18.12
CA ASP A 323 27.84 -25.08 18.59
C ASP A 323 26.50 -25.83 18.76
N TYR A 324 25.46 -25.38 18.03
CA TYR A 324 24.11 -25.91 18.01
C TYR A 324 23.77 -26.52 16.65
N ILE A 325 22.83 -27.48 16.63
CA ILE A 325 22.20 -27.91 15.38
C ILE A 325 21.03 -26.96 15.10
N SER A 326 21.16 -26.14 14.06
CA SER A 326 20.15 -25.16 13.67
C SER A 326 19.17 -25.71 12.64
N LYS A 327 17.90 -25.32 12.77
CA LYS A 327 16.80 -25.61 11.85
C LYS A 327 16.06 -24.31 11.52
N ASN A 328 15.84 -24.05 10.24
CA ASN A 328 15.14 -22.85 9.74
C ASN A 328 13.61 -22.98 9.84
N SER A 329 13.11 -23.32 11.02
CA SER A 329 11.71 -23.21 11.39
C SER A 329 11.56 -23.29 12.91
N ILE A 330 10.40 -22.90 13.41
CA ILE A 330 9.94 -23.24 14.76
C ILE A 330 8.73 -24.17 14.63
N ASP A 331 8.80 -25.33 15.31
CA ASP A 331 7.76 -26.36 15.20
C ASP A 331 6.52 -26.03 16.02
N ASP A 332 6.72 -25.55 17.25
CA ASP A 332 5.62 -25.14 18.14
C ASP A 332 5.33 -23.64 17.96
N PRO A 333 4.06 -23.22 17.85
CA PRO A 333 3.73 -21.81 17.71
C PRO A 333 4.30 -20.96 18.85
N LEU A 334 4.92 -19.84 18.50
CA LEU A 334 5.41 -18.83 19.44
C LEU A 334 4.41 -17.68 19.49
N ASP A 335 3.81 -17.44 20.66
CA ASP A 335 2.72 -16.48 20.85
C ASP A 335 1.54 -16.67 19.87
N GLY A 336 1.29 -17.91 19.45
CA GLY A 336 0.22 -18.26 18.50
C GLY A 336 0.61 -18.11 17.02
N PHE A 337 1.81 -17.62 16.71
CA PHE A 337 2.34 -17.52 15.35
C PHE A 337 3.14 -18.76 14.95
N THR A 338 3.01 -19.15 13.68
CA THR A 338 3.76 -20.28 13.10
C THR A 338 4.94 -19.75 12.30
N PHE A 339 6.17 -20.01 12.73
CA PHE A 339 7.38 -19.51 12.08
C PHE A 339 8.02 -20.57 11.17
N ASN A 340 7.46 -20.71 9.97
CA ASN A 340 7.88 -21.70 8.97
C ASN A 340 8.09 -21.12 7.56
N ALA A 341 8.14 -19.79 7.44
CA ALA A 341 8.45 -19.14 6.17
C ALA A 341 9.88 -19.47 5.73
N PRO A 342 10.16 -19.47 4.41
CA PRO A 342 11.53 -19.60 3.91
C PRO A 342 12.41 -18.48 4.49
N VAL A 343 13.72 -18.70 4.51
CA VAL A 343 14.69 -17.69 5.01
C VAL A 343 15.14 -16.72 3.92
N ASP A 344 14.77 -16.97 2.67
CA ASP A 344 15.25 -16.28 1.48
C ASP A 344 14.12 -16.32 0.43
N ALA A 345 13.42 -15.21 0.25
CA ALA A 345 12.27 -15.10 -0.65
C ALA A 345 11.85 -13.65 -0.93
N ASP A 346 11.03 -13.49 -1.97
CA ASP A 346 10.29 -12.25 -2.24
C ASP A 346 9.13 -12.07 -1.24
N PHE A 347 8.82 -10.81 -0.93
CA PHE A 347 7.66 -10.47 -0.12
C PHE A 347 6.35 -10.67 -0.86
N THR A 348 5.30 -10.97 -0.08
CA THR A 348 3.91 -10.89 -0.52
C THR A 348 3.14 -10.00 0.46
N VAL A 349 1.89 -9.70 0.16
CA VAL A 349 1.02 -8.89 1.04
C VAL A 349 0.70 -9.56 2.38
N ASN A 350 0.99 -10.85 2.54
CA ASN A 350 0.78 -11.54 3.81
C ASN A 350 2.01 -11.40 4.73
N PRO A 351 1.82 -11.28 6.05
CA PRO A 351 2.92 -11.27 7.01
C PRO A 351 3.81 -12.51 6.88
N VAL A 352 5.11 -12.32 7.07
CA VAL A 352 6.14 -13.35 6.91
C VAL A 352 6.70 -13.75 8.27
N TYR A 353 6.77 -15.05 8.57
CA TYR A 353 7.22 -15.57 9.86
C TYR A 353 8.43 -16.50 9.72
N VAL A 354 9.63 -15.96 9.85
CA VAL A 354 10.90 -16.70 9.72
C VAL A 354 11.40 -17.14 11.09
N GLY A 355 11.59 -18.45 11.29
CA GLY A 355 11.94 -19.01 12.59
C GLY A 355 13.24 -19.81 12.58
N PHE A 356 13.94 -19.82 13.70
CA PHE A 356 15.12 -20.65 13.90
C PHE A 356 15.04 -21.45 15.21
N THR A 357 15.17 -22.77 15.12
CA THR A 357 15.29 -23.65 16.29
C THR A 357 16.73 -24.13 16.43
N ASN A 358 17.37 -23.81 17.56
CA ASN A 358 18.70 -24.34 17.90
C ASN A 358 18.60 -25.46 18.92
N ASN A 359 19.00 -26.67 18.53
CA ASN A 359 18.96 -27.84 19.38
C ASN A 359 20.36 -28.21 19.86
N ARG A 360 20.50 -28.47 21.17
CA ARG A 360 21.70 -29.09 21.74
C ARG A 360 21.33 -30.12 22.79
N GLU A 361 21.67 -31.37 22.47
CA GLU A 361 21.50 -32.52 23.36
C GLU A 361 22.86 -33.01 23.85
N GLY A 362 22.87 -33.64 25.01
CA GLY A 362 23.91 -34.61 25.28
C GLY A 362 23.56 -35.59 26.39
N VAL A 363 24.37 -36.64 26.48
CA VAL A 363 24.22 -37.69 27.45
C VAL A 363 24.79 -37.23 28.79
N ILE A 364 23.99 -37.30 29.86
CA ILE A 364 24.49 -37.07 31.21
C ILE A 364 25.30 -38.33 31.60
N PRO A 365 26.62 -38.25 31.79
CA PRO A 365 27.39 -39.42 32.18
C PRO A 365 26.91 -39.89 33.55
N THR A 366 26.38 -41.11 33.64
CA THR A 366 26.10 -41.76 34.93
C THR A 366 27.44 -42.12 35.56
N GLY A 367 27.97 -41.21 36.37
CA GLY A 367 29.25 -41.39 37.05
C GLY A 367 29.31 -42.72 37.81
N ILE A 368 30.39 -43.47 37.59
CA ILE A 368 30.70 -44.69 38.33
C ILE A 368 30.87 -44.30 39.81
N ILE A 369 29.87 -44.57 40.65
CA ILE A 369 30.07 -44.57 42.10
C ILE A 369 30.84 -45.85 42.44
N MET A 370 32.18 -45.79 42.43
CA MET A 370 32.97 -46.83 43.10
C MET A 370 32.73 -46.70 44.60
N LYS A 371 31.95 -47.63 45.17
CA LYS A 371 31.97 -47.89 46.61
C LYS A 371 33.40 -48.28 46.98
N VAL A 372 34.13 -47.36 47.58
CA VAL A 372 35.41 -47.64 48.23
C VAL A 372 35.10 -48.59 49.38
N ALA A 373 35.39 -49.88 49.24
CA ALA A 373 35.31 -50.84 50.34
C ALA A 373 36.51 -50.62 51.26
N PRO A 374 36.33 -50.33 52.55
CA PRO A 374 37.45 -50.23 53.48
C PRO A 374 37.99 -51.63 53.79
N ILE A 375 39.30 -51.79 53.63
CA ILE A 375 40.06 -52.94 54.12
C ILE A 375 39.95 -52.95 55.65
N ALA A 376 39.32 -53.98 56.21
CA ALA A 376 39.46 -54.34 57.62
C ALA A 376 39.38 -55.86 57.78
N ALA A 377 40.53 -56.46 58.06
CA ALA A 377 40.66 -57.84 58.50
C ALA A 377 40.27 -57.94 59.99
N VAL A 378 39.32 -58.81 60.33
CA VAL A 378 39.11 -59.64 61.56
C VAL A 378 37.84 -60.46 61.23
N GLY A 379 37.68 -61.77 61.34
CA GLY A 379 38.31 -62.86 62.08
C GLY A 379 37.19 -63.77 62.59
N ILE A 380 37.36 -65.10 62.41
CA ILE A 380 36.72 -66.25 63.13
C ILE A 380 35.63 -67.08 62.40
N VAL A 381 36.11 -68.25 61.88
CA VAL A 381 35.67 -69.68 62.01
C VAL A 381 34.17 -70.00 61.75
N VAL A 382 33.70 -71.04 61.03
CA VAL A 382 34.01 -72.49 61.01
C VAL A 382 33.34 -73.11 59.76
N THR A 383 33.88 -74.26 59.31
CA THR A 383 33.26 -75.33 58.47
C THR A 383 33.70 -75.48 57.01
N ALA A 384 34.95 -75.90 56.81
CA ALA A 384 35.31 -76.80 55.70
C ALA A 384 36.57 -77.65 56.01
N GLY A 385 36.79 -77.98 57.28
CA GLY A 385 37.87 -78.85 57.74
C GLY A 385 37.49 -80.33 57.75
N ILE A 386 36.99 -80.90 56.64
CA ILE A 386 36.59 -82.32 56.58
C ILE A 386 37.19 -83.14 55.41
N VAL A 387 37.96 -82.57 54.46
CA VAL A 387 38.44 -83.40 53.31
C VAL A 387 39.97 -83.60 53.25
N ILE A 388 40.79 -82.90 54.05
CA ILE A 388 42.27 -82.96 53.94
C ILE A 388 42.96 -83.87 54.97
N LEU A 389 42.22 -84.64 55.78
CA LEU A 389 42.81 -85.57 56.77
C LEU A 389 42.62 -87.08 56.48
N ILE A 390 42.04 -87.48 55.34
CA ILE A 390 41.89 -88.92 54.99
C ILE A 390 42.97 -89.42 53.99
N VAL A 391 43.77 -88.53 53.38
CA VAL A 391 44.81 -88.95 52.41
C VAL A 391 46.20 -89.15 53.05
N ARG A 392 46.36 -88.90 54.36
CA ARG A 392 47.66 -89.00 55.05
C ARG A 392 47.86 -90.24 55.94
N SER A 393 46.89 -91.15 56.06
CA SER A 393 47.01 -92.34 56.94
C SER A 393 47.18 -93.70 56.24
N THR A 394 47.18 -93.76 54.90
CA THR A 394 47.37 -95.04 54.16
C THR A 394 48.74 -95.22 53.50
N LYS A 395 49.72 -94.33 53.77
CA LYS A 395 51.10 -94.47 53.26
C LYS A 395 52.19 -94.64 54.33
N ARG A 396 51.87 -95.15 55.52
CA ARG A 396 52.90 -95.57 56.49
C ARG A 396 52.50 -96.79 57.34
N LYS A 397 52.17 -97.89 56.65
CA LYS A 397 52.24 -99.27 57.18
C LYS A 397 52.91 -100.18 56.14
N ALA A 398 54.13 -99.83 55.79
CA ALA A 398 55.14 -100.72 55.26
C ALA A 398 56.45 -100.26 55.94
N GLU A 399 57.20 -101.22 56.50
CA GLU A 399 58.40 -101.07 57.35
C GLU A 399 58.15 -101.00 58.87
N GLU A 400 57.80 -102.15 59.45
CA GLU A 400 58.39 -102.66 60.70
C GLU A 400 58.02 -104.17 60.80
N GLU A 401 58.72 -105.00 60.02
CA GLU A 401 59.04 -106.39 60.39
C GLU A 401 60.50 -106.40 60.85
N ALA A 402 60.67 -106.26 62.16
CA ALA A 402 61.54 -107.10 62.99
C ALA A 402 60.84 -107.22 64.36
#